data_AF-A0A7R9SQK2-F1
#
_entry.id   AF-A0A7R9SQK2-F1
#
_cell.length_a   1.000
_cell.length_b   1.000
_cell.length_c   1.000
_cell.angle_alpha   90.00
_cell.angle_beta   90.00
_cell.angle_gamma   90.00
#
_symmetry.space_group_name_H-M   'P 1'
#
loop_
_entity.id
_entity.type
_entity.pdbx_description
1 polymer ?
#
loop_
_entity_poly.entity_id
_entity_poly.type
_entity_poly.pdbx_seq_one_letter_code
_entity_poly.pdbx_strand_id
1 'polypeptide(L)'
;TNRNTVNVPMMFRESKLKYYDYEDLKSDVVALDYKDSTLKFIVFLPYEDSTLEMLVESLSMEVIETAIQRLSVKNVELRLPKFRVQKEIDLTNFCKELGIVDVFDVSRAHLPSFQSSEPLSLK
;
A
#
# COMPACT_ATOMS: atom_id res chain seq x y z
N THR A 1 7.37 -2.56 22.42
CA THR A 1 6.17 -2.58 21.54
C THR A 1 4.94 -2.82 22.38
N ASN A 2 4.00 -1.87 22.38
CA ASN A 2 2.74 -1.98 23.12
C ASN A 2 1.83 -3.00 22.40
N ARG A 3 1.78 -4.25 22.85
CA ARG A 3 1.02 -5.33 22.18
C ARG A 3 -0.45 -5.24 22.57
N ASN A 4 -1.19 -4.38 21.88
CA ASN A 4 -2.65 -4.41 21.91
C ASN A 4 -3.14 -5.53 20.97
N THR A 5 -3.55 -6.66 21.55
CA THR A 5 -4.14 -7.77 20.80
C THR A 5 -5.65 -7.54 20.65
N VAL A 6 -6.15 -7.69 19.43
CA VAL A 6 -7.59 -7.63 19.12
C VAL A 6 -8.03 -8.89 18.42
N ASN A 7 -9.20 -9.41 18.80
CA ASN A 7 -9.80 -10.57 18.14
C ASN A 7 -10.47 -10.13 16.83
N VAL A 8 -10.08 -10.76 15.72
CA VAL A 8 -10.60 -10.46 14.38
C VAL A 8 -10.99 -11.74 13.64
N PRO A 9 -11.97 -11.68 12.72
CA PRO A 9 -12.24 -12.79 11.82
C PRO A 9 -11.04 -13.08 10.92
N MET A 10 -10.53 -14.31 10.98
CA MET A 10 -9.41 -14.77 10.15
C MET A 10 -9.92 -15.58 8.96
N MET A 11 -9.23 -15.46 7.83
CA MET A 11 -9.33 -16.36 6.69
C MET A 11 -8.20 -17.39 6.76
N PHE A 12 -8.48 -18.61 6.29
CA PHE A 12 -7.53 -19.71 6.28
C PHE A 12 -7.49 -20.35 4.89
N ARG A 13 -6.30 -20.69 4.41
CA ARG A 13 -6.09 -21.41 3.16
C ARG A 13 -4.76 -22.15 3.18
N GLU A 14 -4.79 -23.44 2.88
CA GLU A 14 -3.59 -24.25 2.63
C GLU A 14 -3.53 -24.60 1.14
N SER A 15 -2.52 -24.10 0.41
CA SER A 15 -2.40 -24.35 -1.03
C SER A 15 -1.01 -23.99 -1.56
N LYS A 16 -0.78 -24.30 -2.84
CA LYS A 16 0.37 -23.77 -3.59
C LYS A 16 0.19 -22.28 -3.85
N LEU A 17 1.07 -21.46 -3.25
CA LEU A 17 1.11 -20.01 -3.40
C LEU A 17 2.50 -19.56 -3.82
N LYS A 18 2.59 -18.40 -4.46
CA LYS A 18 3.86 -17.73 -4.71
C LYS A 18 4.36 -17.15 -3.40
N TYR A 19 5.55 -17.58 -2.97
CA TYR A 19 6.14 -17.21 -1.70
C TYR A 19 7.65 -16.97 -1.85
N TYR A 20 8.16 -16.05 -1.04
CA TYR A 20 9.59 -15.76 -0.90
C TYR A 20 9.90 -15.47 0.57
N ASP A 21 10.96 -16.09 1.05
CA ASP A 21 11.52 -15.83 2.38
C ASP A 21 12.62 -14.77 2.22
N TYR A 22 12.33 -13.52 2.60
CA TYR A 22 13.19 -12.38 2.32
C TYR A 22 14.03 -12.05 3.55
N GLU A 23 15.10 -12.82 3.75
CA GLU A 23 16.00 -12.72 4.91
C GLU A 23 16.56 -11.30 5.11
N ASP A 24 17.02 -10.63 4.05
CA ASP A 24 17.58 -9.26 4.13
C ASP A 24 16.53 -8.23 4.60
N LEU A 25 15.26 -8.43 4.22
CA LEU A 25 14.13 -7.58 4.63
C LEU A 25 13.49 -8.08 5.95
N LYS A 26 13.98 -9.19 6.50
CA LYS A 26 13.42 -9.88 7.67
C LYS A 26 11.90 -10.08 7.57
N SER A 27 11.43 -10.55 6.41
CA SER A 27 10.00 -10.66 6.14
C SER A 27 9.65 -11.85 5.26
N ASP A 28 8.52 -12.48 5.58
CA ASP A 28 7.84 -13.41 4.68
C ASP A 28 7.05 -12.64 3.62
N VAL A 29 7.18 -13.04 2.35
CA VAL A 29 6.44 -12.42 1.24
C VAL A 29 5.58 -13.46 0.55
N VAL A 30 4.27 -13.19 0.45
CA VAL A 30 3.32 -14.04 -0.28
C VAL A 30 2.55 -13.23 -1.31
N ALA A 31 2.32 -13.80 -2.49
CA ALA A 31 1.49 -13.21 -3.53
C ALA A 31 0.24 -14.05 -3.80
N LEU A 32 -0.90 -13.37 -3.81
CA LEU A 32 -2.22 -13.92 -4.09
C LEU A 32 -2.71 -13.37 -5.43
N ASP A 33 -2.83 -14.24 -6.43
CA ASP A 33 -3.41 -13.87 -7.72
C ASP A 33 -4.94 -13.69 -7.57
N TYR A 34 -5.49 -12.58 -8.07
CA TYR A 34 -6.94 -12.44 -8.27
C TYR A 34 -7.37 -13.21 -9.53
N LYS A 35 -8.69 -13.32 -9.78
CA LYS A 35 -9.30 -14.16 -10.83
C LYS A 35 -8.48 -14.25 -12.13
N ASP A 36 -8.25 -13.10 -12.76
CA ASP A 36 -7.65 -13.07 -14.11
C ASP A 36 -6.12 -12.89 -14.07
N SER A 37 -5.50 -12.99 -12.88
CA SER A 37 -4.06 -12.85 -12.62
C SER A 37 -3.42 -11.53 -13.10
N THR A 38 -4.23 -10.57 -13.56
CA THR A 38 -3.80 -9.21 -13.92
C THR A 38 -3.45 -8.39 -12.69
N LEU A 39 -4.11 -8.68 -11.57
CA LEU A 39 -3.87 -8.07 -10.27
C LEU A 39 -3.41 -9.13 -9.28
N LYS A 40 -2.42 -8.74 -8.47
CA LYS A 40 -1.89 -9.55 -7.38
C LYS A 40 -1.97 -8.76 -6.09
N PHE A 41 -2.35 -9.42 -5.01
CA PHE A 41 -2.17 -8.88 -3.66
C PHE A 41 -0.89 -9.47 -3.07
N ILE A 42 0.10 -8.61 -2.81
CA ILE A 42 1.37 -9.00 -2.21
C ILE A 42 1.35 -8.58 -0.75
N VAL A 43 1.64 -9.54 0.13
CA VAL A 43 1.67 -9.33 1.58
C VAL A 43 3.10 -9.52 2.05
N PHE A 44 3.63 -8.50 2.74
CA PHE A 44 4.89 -8.55 3.46
C PHE A 44 4.56 -8.70 4.94
N LEU A 45 5.01 -9.79 5.56
CA LEU A 45 4.83 -10.07 6.97
C LEU A 45 6.20 -10.01 7.65
N PRO A 46 6.49 -8.98 8.47
CA PRO A 46 7.73 -8.93 9.23
C PRO A 46 7.87 -10.14 10.16
N TYR A 47 9.10 -10.61 10.34
CA TYR A 47 9.41 -11.61 11.37
C TYR A 47 9.14 -11.06 12.77
N GLU A 48 9.04 -11.95 13.76
CA GLU A 48 8.73 -11.58 15.15
C GLU A 48 9.74 -10.61 15.78
N ASP A 49 11.00 -10.62 15.33
CA ASP A 49 12.08 -9.75 15.77
C ASP A 49 12.19 -8.43 14.99
N SER A 50 11.31 -8.21 14.00
CA SER A 50 11.24 -7.00 13.18
C SER A 50 10.01 -6.14 13.54
N THR A 51 10.05 -4.84 13.22
CA THR A 51 8.90 -3.94 13.40
C THR A 51 8.33 -3.51 12.06
N LEU A 52 7.06 -3.10 12.06
CA LEU A 52 6.41 -2.58 10.86
C LEU A 52 7.09 -1.28 10.38
N GLU A 53 7.54 -0.43 11.31
CA GLU A 53 8.26 0.80 10.99
C GLU A 53 9.57 0.51 10.24
N MET A 54 10.38 -0.44 10.72
CA MET A 54 11.61 -0.86 10.05
C MET A 54 11.35 -1.43 8.66
N LEU A 55 10.28 -2.21 8.50
CA LEU A 55 9.86 -2.71 7.18
C LEU A 55 9.48 -1.54 6.26
N VAL A 56 8.67 -0.59 6.72
CA VAL A 56 8.23 0.54 5.90
C VAL A 56 9.38 1.44 5.48
N GLU A 57 10.35 1.69 6.36
CA GLU A 57 11.55 2.50 6.05
C GLU A 57 12.50 1.82 5.06
N SER A 58 12.52 0.49 5.02
CA SER A 58 13.36 -0.29 4.10
C SER A 58 12.68 -0.60 2.76
N LEU A 59 11.39 -0.32 2.61
CA LEU A 59 10.67 -0.53 1.36
C LEU A 59 11.06 0.54 0.32
N SER A 60 11.85 0.12 -0.68
CA SER A 60 12.06 0.85 -1.92
C SER A 60 11.42 0.13 -3.11
N MET A 61 11.34 0.79 -4.27
CA MET A 61 10.89 0.10 -5.49
C MET A 61 11.82 -1.06 -5.87
N GLU A 62 13.14 -0.93 -5.71
CA GLU A 62 14.05 -2.05 -6.00
C GLU A 62 13.81 -3.26 -5.08
N VAL A 63 13.53 -3.01 -3.80
CA VAL A 63 13.19 -4.07 -2.82
C VAL A 63 11.90 -4.77 -3.20
N ILE A 64 10.87 -4.01 -3.59
CA ILE A 64 9.58 -4.56 -4.04
C ILE A 64 9.75 -5.38 -5.32
N GLU A 65 10.49 -4.87 -6.31
CA GLU A 65 10.77 -5.59 -7.56
C GLU A 65 11.55 -6.88 -7.29
N THR A 66 12.56 -6.83 -6.42
CA THR A 66 13.33 -8.01 -6.01
C THR A 66 12.41 -9.05 -5.38
N ALA A 67 11.55 -8.64 -4.45
CA ALA A 67 10.58 -9.54 -3.84
C ALA A 67 9.69 -10.21 -4.91
N ILE A 68 9.15 -9.44 -5.85
CA ILE A 68 8.30 -9.96 -6.94
C ILE A 68 9.04 -10.97 -7.82
N GLN A 69 10.31 -10.71 -8.16
CA GLN A 69 11.12 -11.58 -9.00
C GLN A 69 11.52 -12.89 -8.30
N ARG A 70 11.69 -12.86 -6.98
CA ARG A 70 12.13 -14.01 -6.17
C ARG A 70 10.99 -14.94 -5.73
N LEU A 71 9.74 -14.52 -5.90
CA LEU A 71 8.57 -15.34 -5.60
C LEU A 71 8.60 -16.67 -6.37
N SER A 72 8.44 -17.77 -5.64
CA SER A 72 8.39 -19.12 -6.20
C SER A 72 7.20 -19.89 -5.62
N VAL A 73 6.68 -20.87 -6.36
CA VAL A 73 5.51 -21.63 -5.91
C VAL A 73 5.92 -22.60 -4.79
N LYS A 74 5.36 -22.43 -3.60
CA LYS A 74 5.54 -23.32 -2.44
C LYS A 74 4.18 -23.69 -1.82
N ASN A 75 4.14 -24.81 -1.09
CA ASN A 75 2.97 -25.12 -0.24
C ASN A 75 3.00 -24.19 0.98
N VAL A 76 1.93 -23.43 1.18
CA VAL A 76 1.83 -22.41 2.24
C VAL A 76 0.52 -22.58 2.99
N GLU A 77 0.59 -22.58 4.33
CA GLU A 77 -0.56 -22.38 5.22
C GLU A 77 -0.73 -20.88 5.47
N LEU A 78 -1.70 -20.26 4.80
CA LEU A 78 -1.98 -18.83 4.92
C LEU A 78 -3.09 -18.55 5.92
N ARG A 79 -2.80 -17.69 6.90
CA ARG A 79 -3.77 -17.08 7.81
C ARG A 79 -3.76 -15.58 7.62
N LEU A 80 -4.89 -15.01 7.20
CA LEU A 80 -4.97 -13.59 6.85
C LEU A 80 -6.24 -12.97 7.45
N PRO A 81 -6.15 -11.84 8.19
CA PRO A 81 -7.34 -11.17 8.70
C PRO A 81 -8.29 -10.77 7.56
N LYS A 82 -9.59 -10.92 7.77
CA LYS A 82 -10.60 -10.36 6.87
C LYS A 82 -10.87 -8.91 7.27
N PHE A 83 -10.47 -7.96 6.44
CA PHE A 83 -10.60 -6.53 6.76
C PHE A 83 -11.10 -5.69 5.59
N ARG A 84 -11.52 -4.47 5.90
CA ARG A 84 -11.80 -3.38 4.97
C ARG A 84 -11.10 -2.12 5.48
N VAL A 85 -10.23 -1.53 4.69
CA VAL A 85 -9.61 -0.24 5.01
C VAL A 85 -10.33 0.86 4.25
N GLN A 86 -10.66 1.95 4.94
CA GLN A 86 -11.19 3.16 4.34
C GLN A 86 -10.43 4.34 4.92
N LYS A 87 -9.95 5.22 4.05
CA LYS A 87 -9.25 6.44 4.43
C LYS A 87 -9.66 7.56 3.49
N GLU A 88 -9.98 8.70 4.06
CA GLU A 88 -10.10 9.97 3.34
C GLU A 88 -8.75 10.68 3.45
N ILE A 89 -8.20 11.10 2.31
CA ILE A 89 -6.90 11.77 2.24
C ILE A 89 -7.14 13.13 1.59
N ASP A 90 -6.87 14.20 2.34
CA ASP A 90 -6.78 15.54 1.78
C ASP A 90 -5.45 15.68 1.03
N LEU A 91 -5.53 15.84 -0.29
CA LEU A 91 -4.37 15.97 -1.17
C LEU A 91 -3.91 17.42 -1.34
N THR A 92 -4.65 18.41 -0.83
CA THR A 92 -4.37 19.83 -1.07
C THR A 92 -2.96 20.22 -0.66
N ASN A 93 -2.50 19.80 0.53
CA ASN A 93 -1.15 20.10 0.99
C ASN A 93 -0.07 19.36 0.19
N PHE A 94 -0.30 18.08 -0.15
CA PHE A 94 0.62 17.31 -0.99
C PHE A 94 0.79 17.94 -2.37
N CYS A 95 -0.31 18.37 -3.01
CA CYS A 95 -0.25 19.06 -4.29
C CYS A 95 0.52 20.37 -4.19
N LYS A 96 0.33 21.16 -3.12
CA LYS A 96 1.08 22.40 -2.88
C LYS A 96 2.57 22.15 -2.72
N GLU A 97 2.97 21.11 -1.98
CA GLU A 97 4.38 20.70 -1.82
C GLU A 97 5.01 20.26 -3.15
N LEU A 98 4.22 19.65 -4.04
CA LEU A 98 4.64 19.32 -5.41
C LEU A 98 4.67 20.53 -6.35
N GLY A 99 4.35 21.75 -5.87
CA GLY A 99 4.37 22.99 -6.64
C GLY A 99 3.05 23.31 -7.36
N ILE A 100 2.01 22.49 -7.20
CA ILE A 100 0.68 22.77 -7.70
C ILE A 100 -0.01 23.69 -6.69
N VAL A 101 0.25 24.99 -6.80
CA VAL A 101 -0.21 25.99 -5.82
C VAL A 101 -1.29 26.91 -6.36
N ASP A 102 -1.19 27.36 -7.62
CA ASP A 102 -2.07 28.38 -8.20
C ASP A 102 -3.54 27.96 -8.21
N VAL A 103 -3.79 26.67 -8.49
CA VAL A 103 -5.15 26.13 -8.57
C VAL A 103 -5.92 26.21 -7.23
N PHE A 104 -5.21 26.34 -6.11
CA PHE A 104 -5.79 26.46 -4.77
C PHE A 104 -5.88 27.91 -4.27
N ASP A 105 -5.41 28.88 -5.05
CA ASP A 105 -5.46 30.31 -4.74
C ASP A 105 -6.44 31.01 -5.68
N VAL A 106 -7.57 31.50 -5.17
CA VAL A 106 -8.62 32.17 -5.96
C VAL A 106 -8.12 33.36 -6.79
N SER A 107 -7.04 34.02 -6.36
CA SER A 107 -6.47 35.17 -7.08
C SER A 107 -5.53 34.78 -8.20
N ARG A 108 -4.99 33.56 -8.18
CA ARG A 108 -4.00 33.04 -9.14
C ARG A 108 -4.53 31.90 -10.00
N ALA A 109 -5.60 31.23 -9.56
CA ALA A 109 -6.20 30.10 -10.23
C ALA A 109 -6.75 30.52 -11.60
N HIS A 110 -6.22 29.89 -12.65
CA HIS A 110 -6.69 30.06 -14.02
C HIS A 110 -7.25 28.74 -14.55
N LEU A 111 -8.59 28.63 -14.57
CA LEU A 111 -9.33 27.43 -14.95
C LEU A 111 -10.26 27.71 -16.15
N PRO A 112 -9.72 28.02 -17.35
CA PRO A 112 -10.49 28.59 -18.48
C PRO A 112 -11.54 27.64 -19.07
N SER A 113 -11.33 26.33 -18.95
CA SER A 113 -12.29 25.32 -19.42
C SER A 113 -13.53 25.21 -18.52
N PHE A 114 -13.50 25.77 -17.32
CA PHE A 114 -14.63 25.80 -16.40
C PHE A 114 -15.35 27.14 -16.57
N GLN A 115 -16.53 27.11 -17.21
CA GLN A 115 -17.35 28.31 -17.35
C GLN A 115 -17.93 28.69 -15.98
N SER A 116 -17.40 29.75 -15.38
CA SER A 116 -17.88 30.32 -14.12
C SER A 116 -18.02 31.83 -14.26
N SER A 117 -19.08 32.40 -13.67
CA SER A 117 -19.26 33.84 -13.56
C SER A 117 -18.36 34.47 -12.49
N GLU A 118 -17.82 33.67 -11.58
CA GLU A 118 -16.96 34.08 -10.47
C GLU A 118 -15.58 33.38 -10.54
N PRO A 119 -14.51 34.02 -10.01
CA PRO A 119 -13.19 33.37 -9.88
C PRO A 119 -13.29 32.02 -9.17
N LEU A 120 -12.67 30.99 -9.76
CA LEU A 120 -12.78 29.61 -9.31
C LEU A 120 -11.42 29.07 -8.86
N SER A 121 -11.37 28.47 -7.67
CA SER A 121 -10.22 27.71 -7.17
C SER A 121 -10.66 26.42 -6.46
N LEU A 122 -9.73 25.49 -6.36
CA LEU A 122 -9.86 24.33 -5.48
C LEU A 122 -9.69 24.76 -4.01
N LYS A 123 -10.29 23.99 -3.10
CA LYS A 123 -10.17 24.16 -1.65
C LYS A 123 -9.20 23.12 -1.08
#